data_AF-A0A955TXH3-F1
#
_entry.id   AF-A0A955TXH3-F1
#
_cell.length_a   1.000
_cell.length_b   1.000
_cell.length_c   1.000
_cell.angle_alpha   90.00
_cell.angle_beta   90.00
_cell.angle_gamma   90.00
#
_symmetry.space_group_name_H-M   'P 1'
#
loop_
_entity.id
_entity.type
_entity.pdbx_description
1 polymer ?
#
loop_
_entity_poly.entity_id
_entity_poly.type
_entity_poly.pdbx_seq_one_letter_code
_entity_poly.pdbx_strand_id
1 'polypeptide(L)'
;MNFLRSKTLNPFVSFRSRLLRILSGGTQVLVISFLVLGLQSPVWAKQDTSEEKPQVNTFDKLRVFSEILSLLEANYVEDVDSDELIDGAIKGLLKVLDPHTSYLPPESFKQMQVETSGKFGGLGIEISIRDGILTVVAPIEDTPADRAGMQANDKIIKIEDESTLEMNLTDAVNLLRGERGSAVTITVLREGVDKPFEVSITRDVIQVKSVKFKDYQNNIGYVKIRSFSKTTSLDLDNAIEELKKTNMEKLILDLRNNPGGLLNQAVEVADRFLPAENLIVYTQGKTEDQNMRFTTQSRGSRVDYPMIILVNGGSASASEIVAGALQDLNRAVIVGTQTFGKGSVQTIIPLSDGSALRLTTARYYTPSGRVIQSEGITPDIIVEMPLKKPGEDEEDKELSKAEREKERVRKFLREKDLKKHLKGKSSGGEVVETDEDEKKMDEKEAQRLAEIEEELENDPQLREAISLLSGWSVMNKVFKTSSIETSN
;
A
#
# COMPACT_ATOMS: atom_id res chain seq x y z
N MET A 1 7.58 -59.80 -14.54
CA MET A 1 8.52 -60.91 -14.88
C MET A 1 9.46 -60.44 -15.99
N ASN A 2 10.58 -61.15 -16.18
CA ASN A 2 11.56 -61.03 -17.27
C ASN A 2 10.90 -61.04 -18.69
N PHE A 3 11.49 -60.66 -19.84
CA PHE A 3 12.88 -60.50 -20.34
C PHE A 3 12.80 -59.73 -21.72
N LEU A 4 13.77 -59.22 -22.49
CA LEU A 4 15.25 -59.01 -22.54
C LEU A 4 15.47 -57.53 -23.04
N ARG A 5 16.60 -56.79 -22.94
CA ARG A 5 18.02 -56.97 -23.34
C ARG A 5 18.34 -57.06 -24.86
N SER A 6 18.80 -55.95 -25.45
CA SER A 6 20.00 -55.81 -26.32
C SER A 6 20.34 -54.29 -26.43
N LYS A 7 21.56 -53.73 -26.61
CA LYS A 7 22.89 -54.10 -27.17
C LYS A 7 22.87 -54.29 -28.70
N THR A 8 23.70 -53.66 -29.55
CA THR A 8 24.91 -52.79 -29.44
C THR A 8 24.95 -51.85 -30.66
N LEU A 9 25.45 -50.60 -30.63
CA LEU A 9 26.87 -50.17 -30.57
C LEU A 9 27.75 -50.70 -31.73
N ASN A 10 28.25 -49.81 -32.60
CA ASN A 10 29.39 -50.04 -33.53
C ASN A 10 29.95 -48.68 -34.06
N PRO A 11 31.18 -48.63 -34.67
CA PRO A 11 32.14 -47.56 -34.35
C PRO A 11 32.82 -46.93 -35.59
N PHE A 12 34.18 -46.90 -35.63
CA PHE A 12 35.16 -46.32 -36.59
C PHE A 12 35.73 -44.93 -36.20
N VAL A 13 37.05 -44.64 -36.31
CA VAL A 13 38.25 -45.53 -36.34
C VAL A 13 39.56 -44.73 -36.12
N SER A 14 40.59 -45.39 -35.55
CA SER A 14 42.00 -45.44 -36.00
C SER A 14 43.05 -45.28 -34.87
N PHE A 15 44.33 -45.66 -35.05
CA PHE A 15 44.90 -46.96 -35.46
C PHE A 15 46.41 -47.01 -35.07
N ARG A 16 47.01 -48.22 -35.02
CA ARG A 16 48.46 -48.52 -34.80
C ARG A 16 49.01 -48.35 -33.36
N SER A 17 49.98 -49.18 -32.90
CA SER A 17 50.38 -50.53 -33.33
C SER A 17 51.34 -51.23 -32.35
N ARG A 18 51.11 -52.54 -32.09
CA ARG A 18 52.05 -53.62 -31.66
C ARG A 18 52.96 -53.38 -30.42
N LEU A 19 52.92 -54.13 -29.32
CA LEU A 19 52.90 -55.59 -29.05
C LEU A 19 54.30 -56.24 -28.98
N LEU A 20 54.77 -56.51 -27.74
CA LEU A 20 55.41 -57.78 -27.34
C LEU A 20 55.35 -57.96 -25.80
N ARG A 21 55.50 -59.21 -25.32
CA ARG A 21 55.71 -59.59 -23.90
C ARG A 21 57.19 -59.95 -23.69
N ILE A 22 57.67 -59.95 -22.44
CA ILE A 22 58.36 -61.11 -21.80
C ILE A 22 58.54 -60.87 -20.27
N LEU A 23 58.99 -61.89 -19.55
CA LEU A 23 58.93 -62.04 -18.09
C LEU A 23 60.19 -61.57 -17.33
N SER A 24 60.01 -61.42 -16.01
CA SER A 24 60.91 -61.84 -14.92
C SER A 24 62.30 -61.22 -14.73
N GLY A 25 62.51 -60.69 -13.53
CA GLY A 25 63.70 -60.97 -12.71
C GLY A 25 64.73 -59.84 -12.58
N GLY A 26 65.52 -59.93 -11.51
CA GLY A 26 66.81 -59.22 -11.39
C GLY A 26 66.77 -57.82 -10.80
N THR A 27 67.13 -57.71 -9.52
CA THR A 27 67.66 -56.47 -8.93
C THR A 27 68.98 -56.06 -9.60
N GLN A 28 69.15 -54.80 -9.99
CA GLN A 28 70.35 -54.05 -9.61
C GLN A 28 70.19 -52.52 -9.74
N VAL A 29 71.06 -51.82 -9.01
CA VAL A 29 71.10 -50.37 -8.81
C VAL A 29 71.76 -49.66 -9.98
N LEU A 30 71.32 -48.45 -10.31
CA LEU A 30 72.19 -47.44 -10.93
C LEU A 30 71.94 -46.07 -10.30
N VAL A 31 73.00 -45.43 -9.81
CA VAL A 31 72.95 -44.14 -9.11
C VAL A 31 73.21 -43.00 -10.10
N ILE A 32 72.35 -41.98 -10.08
CA ILE A 32 72.71 -40.62 -10.51
C ILE A 32 72.40 -39.70 -9.33
N SER A 33 73.45 -39.25 -8.64
CA SER A 33 73.33 -38.28 -7.55
C SER A 33 73.52 -36.88 -8.10
N PHE A 34 72.51 -36.02 -7.97
CA PHE A 34 72.64 -34.60 -8.29
C PHE A 34 72.66 -33.79 -7.00
N LEU A 35 73.84 -33.27 -6.65
CA LEU A 35 74.07 -32.48 -5.46
C LEU A 35 73.64 -31.02 -5.69
N VAL A 36 72.55 -30.58 -5.08
CA VAL A 36 72.15 -29.17 -5.04
C VAL A 36 72.13 -28.71 -3.59
N LEU A 37 73.15 -27.95 -3.20
CA LEU A 37 73.26 -27.36 -1.87
C LEU A 37 72.43 -26.08 -1.77
N GLY A 38 71.74 -25.93 -0.64
CA GLY A 38 70.61 -25.02 -0.50
C GLY A 38 70.90 -23.53 -0.60
N LEU A 39 69.85 -22.80 -0.95
CA LEU A 39 69.62 -21.41 -0.57
C LEU A 39 68.29 -21.36 0.18
N GLN A 40 68.33 -21.00 1.47
CA GLN A 40 67.11 -20.90 2.28
C GLN A 40 66.46 -19.54 2.11
N SER A 41 65.47 -19.47 1.23
CA SER A 41 64.46 -18.42 1.26
C SER A 41 63.38 -18.82 2.29
N PRO A 42 63.18 -18.08 3.40
CA PRO A 42 62.04 -18.31 4.25
C PRO A 42 60.80 -17.90 3.48
N VAL A 43 60.07 -18.88 2.95
CA VAL A 43 58.73 -18.65 2.42
C VAL A 43 57.86 -18.25 3.60
N TRP A 44 57.69 -16.94 3.79
CA TRP A 44 56.63 -16.39 4.61
C TRP A 44 55.30 -16.71 3.95
N ALA A 45 54.85 -17.95 4.17
CA ALA A 45 53.46 -18.32 4.06
C ALA A 45 52.72 -17.41 5.04
N LYS A 46 52.25 -16.27 4.52
CA LYS A 46 51.33 -15.39 5.24
C LYS A 46 50.10 -16.23 5.53
N GLN A 47 50.05 -16.78 6.74
CA GLN A 47 48.78 -17.26 7.27
C GLN A 47 47.90 -16.02 7.31
N ASP A 48 46.93 -15.97 6.39
CA ASP A 48 45.75 -15.16 6.62
C ASP A 48 45.01 -15.83 7.77
N THR A 49 45.49 -15.54 9.00
CA THR A 49 44.72 -15.66 10.22
C THR A 49 43.56 -14.67 10.08
N SER A 50 42.51 -15.11 9.40
CA SER A 50 41.18 -14.58 9.58
C SER A 50 40.93 -14.61 11.08
N GLU A 51 40.86 -13.44 11.70
CA GLU A 51 40.46 -13.32 13.09
C GLU A 51 39.03 -13.87 13.19
N GLU A 52 38.90 -15.14 13.59
CA GLU A 52 37.62 -15.70 13.99
C GLU A 52 37.14 -14.85 15.17
N LYS A 53 36.23 -13.91 14.88
CA LYS A 53 35.53 -13.16 15.91
C LYS A 53 35.02 -14.18 16.93
N PRO A 54 35.39 -14.07 18.22
CA PRO A 54 35.16 -15.13 19.18
C PRO A 54 33.69 -15.50 19.16
N GLN A 55 33.39 -16.76 18.84
CA GLN A 55 32.01 -17.22 18.77
C GLN A 55 31.39 -17.03 20.15
N VAL A 56 30.53 -16.02 20.26
CA VAL A 56 29.74 -15.77 21.48
C VAL A 56 29.01 -17.06 21.78
N ASN A 57 29.23 -17.63 22.96
CA ASN A 57 28.65 -18.93 23.27
C ASN A 57 27.14 -18.81 23.47
N THR A 58 26.39 -18.89 22.37
CA THR A 58 24.93 -18.80 22.34
C THR A 58 24.30 -19.88 23.22
N PHE A 59 24.94 -21.05 23.37
CA PHE A 59 24.45 -22.10 24.27
C PHE A 59 24.56 -21.71 25.75
N ASP A 60 25.60 -20.98 26.18
CA ASP A 60 25.66 -20.43 27.54
C ASP A 60 24.59 -19.36 27.76
N LYS A 61 24.30 -18.53 26.74
CA LYS A 61 23.25 -17.50 26.85
C LYS A 61 21.83 -18.09 26.84
N LEU A 62 21.59 -19.15 26.06
CA LEU A 62 20.33 -19.90 26.09
C LEU A 62 20.14 -20.61 27.44
N ARG A 63 21.21 -21.20 28.00
CA ARG A 63 21.18 -21.78 29.36
C ARG A 63 20.80 -20.74 30.41
N VAL A 64 21.47 -19.59 30.43
CA VAL A 64 21.16 -18.50 31.39
C VAL A 64 19.72 -17.96 31.17
N PHE A 65 19.22 -17.93 29.93
CA PHE A 65 17.83 -17.58 29.65
C PHE A 65 16.85 -18.59 30.26
N SER A 66 17.07 -19.89 30.09
CA SER A 66 16.25 -20.94 30.73
C SER A 66 16.36 -20.92 32.25
N GLU A 67 17.55 -20.70 32.81
CA GLU A 67 17.76 -20.53 34.26
C GLU A 67 16.94 -19.35 34.81
N ILE A 68 16.87 -18.22 34.09
CA ILE A 68 16.04 -17.07 34.47
C ILE A 68 14.54 -17.39 34.37
N LEU A 69 14.10 -18.04 33.27
CA LEU A 69 12.68 -18.38 33.08
C LEU A 69 12.16 -19.28 34.20
N SER A 70 12.86 -20.38 34.51
CA SER A 70 12.46 -21.28 35.59
C SER A 70 12.61 -20.66 36.99
N LEU A 71 13.47 -19.66 37.17
CA LEU A 71 13.51 -18.88 38.42
C LEU A 71 12.30 -17.94 38.56
N LEU A 72 11.78 -17.37 37.46
CA LEU A 72 10.53 -16.59 37.48
C LEU A 72 9.34 -17.50 37.78
N GLU A 73 9.18 -18.59 37.01
CA GLU A 73 8.08 -19.56 37.17
C GLU A 73 7.99 -20.15 38.59
N ALA A 74 9.12 -20.34 39.27
CA ALA A 74 9.16 -20.96 40.60
C ALA A 74 9.26 -19.97 41.79
N ASN A 75 9.50 -18.67 41.56
CA ASN A 75 9.79 -17.70 42.65
C ASN A 75 9.19 -16.30 42.45
N TYR A 76 8.39 -16.04 41.40
CA TYR A 76 7.61 -14.81 41.33
C TYR A 76 6.52 -14.79 42.43
N VAL A 77 6.02 -13.60 42.75
CA VAL A 77 5.10 -13.39 43.90
C VAL A 77 3.65 -13.78 43.58
N GLU A 78 3.34 -13.95 42.30
CA GLU A 78 2.05 -14.35 41.73
C GLU A 78 2.28 -15.48 40.72
N ASP A 79 1.23 -16.20 40.33
CA ASP A 79 1.33 -17.18 39.23
C ASP A 79 1.61 -16.45 37.90
N VAL A 80 2.45 -17.03 37.04
CA VAL A 80 2.88 -16.44 35.75
C VAL A 80 2.47 -17.33 34.57
N ASP A 81 2.12 -16.69 33.45
CA ASP A 81 1.89 -17.37 32.17
C ASP A 81 3.23 -17.52 31.41
N SER A 82 3.69 -18.76 31.23
CA SER A 82 4.92 -19.07 30.50
C SER A 82 4.88 -18.62 29.04
N ASP A 83 3.71 -18.64 28.38
CA ASP A 83 3.58 -18.17 27.01
C ASP A 83 3.70 -16.63 26.96
N GLU A 84 3.10 -15.88 27.90
CA GLU A 84 3.30 -14.42 27.97
C GLU A 84 4.78 -14.05 28.24
N LEU A 85 5.46 -14.78 29.14
CA LEU A 85 6.89 -14.56 29.42
C LEU A 85 7.77 -14.81 28.19
N ILE A 86 7.52 -15.90 27.45
CA ILE A 86 8.25 -16.24 26.23
C ILE A 86 7.96 -15.21 25.13
N ASP A 87 6.71 -14.82 24.95
CA ASP A 87 6.30 -13.85 23.95
C ASP A 87 6.89 -12.46 24.27
N GLY A 88 6.91 -12.08 25.55
CA GLY A 88 7.60 -10.90 26.07
C GLY A 88 9.11 -10.92 25.79
N ALA A 89 9.77 -12.05 25.98
CA ALA A 89 11.19 -12.23 25.67
C ALA A 89 11.48 -12.12 24.16
N ILE A 90 10.65 -12.72 23.30
CA ILE A 90 10.76 -12.61 21.84
C ILE A 90 10.55 -11.15 21.39
N LYS A 91 9.50 -10.48 21.90
CA LYS A 91 9.25 -9.05 21.67
C LYS A 91 10.43 -8.18 22.14
N GLY A 92 11.08 -8.54 23.25
CA GLY A 92 12.29 -7.89 23.77
C GLY A 92 13.51 -8.06 22.85
N LEU A 93 13.77 -9.29 22.41
CA LEU A 93 14.88 -9.63 21.50
C LEU A 93 14.80 -8.85 20.18
N LEU A 94 13.63 -8.78 19.57
CA LEU A 94 13.45 -8.17 18.25
C LEU A 94 13.54 -6.64 18.27
N LYS A 95 13.14 -5.99 19.37
CA LYS A 95 13.30 -4.53 19.58
C LYS A 95 14.76 -4.04 19.51
N VAL A 96 15.74 -4.93 19.66
CA VAL A 96 17.18 -4.59 19.55
C VAL A 96 17.63 -4.38 18.10
N LEU A 97 16.86 -4.86 17.11
CA LEU A 97 17.23 -4.83 15.70
C LEU A 97 16.79 -3.54 15.01
N ASP A 98 15.48 -3.32 14.88
CA ASP A 98 14.87 -2.17 14.22
C ASP A 98 13.37 -2.06 14.60
N PRO A 99 12.71 -0.88 14.45
CA PRO A 99 11.32 -0.68 14.87
C PRO A 99 10.26 -1.28 13.92
N HIS A 100 10.64 -2.10 12.94
CA HIS A 100 9.74 -2.75 11.99
C HIS A 100 9.81 -4.29 12.06
N THR A 101 10.94 -4.84 12.49
CA THR A 101 11.11 -6.26 12.82
C THR A 101 10.32 -6.61 14.08
N SER A 102 9.44 -7.61 13.99
CA SER A 102 8.51 -7.97 15.07
C SER A 102 7.95 -9.39 14.91
N TYR A 103 7.74 -10.07 16.03
CA TYR A 103 6.92 -11.28 16.09
C TYR A 103 5.44 -10.91 15.92
N LEU A 104 4.70 -11.77 15.23
CA LEU A 104 3.27 -11.66 14.97
C LEU A 104 2.62 -12.95 15.49
N PRO A 105 2.02 -12.94 16.69
CA PRO A 105 1.23 -14.07 17.19
C PRO A 105 0.15 -14.50 16.17
N PRO A 106 -0.35 -15.74 16.20
CA PRO A 106 -1.18 -16.30 15.13
C PRO A 106 -2.35 -15.41 14.67
N GLU A 107 -3.12 -14.84 15.62
CA GLU A 107 -4.23 -13.92 15.29
C GLU A 107 -3.75 -12.57 14.70
N SER A 108 -2.59 -12.06 15.11
CA SER A 108 -1.98 -10.86 14.50
C SER A 108 -1.49 -11.12 13.07
N PHE A 109 -0.92 -12.30 12.82
CA PHE A 109 -0.51 -12.69 11.46
C PHE A 109 -1.73 -12.89 10.55
N LYS A 110 -2.77 -13.59 11.04
CA LYS A 110 -4.06 -13.79 10.38
C LYS A 110 -4.77 -12.47 10.05
N GLN A 111 -4.81 -11.52 10.98
CA GLN A 111 -5.37 -10.17 10.73
C GLN A 111 -4.56 -9.41 9.66
N MET A 112 -3.22 -9.48 9.68
CA MET A 112 -2.38 -8.92 8.62
C MET A 112 -2.63 -9.56 7.24
N GLN A 113 -2.87 -10.88 7.19
CA GLN A 113 -3.23 -11.56 5.93
C GLN A 113 -4.58 -11.07 5.38
N VAL A 114 -5.56 -10.85 6.26
CA VAL A 114 -6.88 -10.30 5.90
C VAL A 114 -6.73 -8.89 5.34
N GLU A 115 -6.07 -7.98 6.07
CA GLU A 115 -5.83 -6.59 5.65
C GLU A 115 -5.11 -6.51 4.29
N THR A 116 -3.97 -7.19 4.16
CA THR A 116 -3.18 -7.17 2.91
C THR A 116 -3.90 -7.80 1.73
N SER A 117 -4.87 -8.69 1.96
CA SER A 117 -5.69 -9.26 0.88
C SER A 117 -6.72 -8.29 0.28
N GLY A 118 -7.03 -7.18 0.98
CA GLY A 118 -8.10 -6.25 0.60
C GLY A 118 -9.52 -6.82 0.79
N LYS A 119 -9.66 -8.02 1.36
CA LYS A 119 -10.90 -8.78 1.45
C LYS A 119 -11.07 -9.43 2.82
N PHE A 120 -12.28 -9.39 3.37
CA PHE A 120 -12.61 -10.11 4.60
C PHE A 120 -13.98 -10.80 4.51
N GLY A 121 -14.11 -12.00 5.09
CA GLY A 121 -15.40 -12.65 5.24
C GLY A 121 -16.22 -12.00 6.34
N GLY A 122 -17.50 -11.71 6.10
CA GLY A 122 -18.40 -11.11 7.09
C GLY A 122 -19.60 -10.40 6.47
N LEU A 123 -20.14 -9.44 7.22
CA LEU A 123 -21.39 -8.74 6.86
C LEU A 123 -21.17 -7.37 6.20
N GLY A 124 -20.02 -6.75 6.45
CA GLY A 124 -19.71 -5.38 6.01
C GLY A 124 -20.28 -4.31 6.94
N ILE A 125 -20.24 -4.51 8.26
CA ILE A 125 -20.54 -3.48 9.25
C ILE A 125 -19.27 -3.05 9.99
N GLU A 126 -19.17 -1.76 10.29
CA GLU A 126 -18.27 -1.23 11.31
C GLU A 126 -19.03 -1.17 12.65
N ILE A 127 -18.44 -1.72 13.71
CA ILE A 127 -19.07 -1.90 15.02
C ILE A 127 -18.13 -1.43 16.14
N SER A 128 -18.72 -0.91 17.21
CA SER A 128 -18.03 -0.40 18.39
C SER A 128 -18.84 -0.71 19.65
N ILE A 129 -18.21 -0.76 20.82
CA ILE A 129 -18.95 -0.76 22.09
C ILE A 129 -19.15 0.70 22.50
N ARG A 130 -20.40 1.11 22.68
CA ARG A 130 -20.80 2.44 23.19
C ARG A 130 -21.70 2.24 24.39
N ASP A 131 -21.41 2.90 25.51
CA ASP A 131 -22.16 2.79 26.76
C ASP A 131 -22.39 1.33 27.24
N GLY A 132 -21.42 0.45 26.97
CA GLY A 132 -21.49 -0.99 27.27
C GLY A 132 -22.30 -1.84 26.27
N ILE A 133 -22.81 -1.25 25.18
CA ILE A 133 -23.67 -1.92 24.18
C ILE A 133 -22.96 -2.00 22.82
N LEU A 134 -23.00 -3.18 22.19
CA LEU A 134 -22.51 -3.37 20.83
C LEU A 134 -23.36 -2.57 19.83
N THR A 135 -22.74 -1.58 19.20
CA THR A 135 -23.41 -0.54 18.40
C THR A 135 -22.75 -0.42 17.03
N VAL A 136 -23.56 -0.42 15.96
CA VAL A 136 -23.12 -0.16 14.59
C VAL A 136 -22.65 1.28 14.48
N VAL A 137 -21.40 1.47 14.02
CA VAL A 137 -20.87 2.78 13.65
C VAL A 137 -21.47 3.19 12.31
N ALA A 138 -21.33 2.33 11.31
CA ALA A 138 -21.99 2.43 10.00
C ALA A 138 -22.03 1.06 9.30
N PRO A 139 -23.02 0.79 8.43
CA PRO A 139 -22.85 -0.19 7.37
C PRO A 139 -21.81 0.32 6.36
N ILE A 140 -21.11 -0.60 5.71
CA ILE A 140 -20.24 -0.29 4.56
C ILE A 140 -21.11 -0.38 3.29
N GLU A 141 -21.13 0.68 2.49
CA GLU A 141 -21.82 0.74 1.19
C GLU A 141 -21.49 -0.47 0.29
N ASP A 142 -22.48 -0.97 -0.46
CA ASP A 142 -22.43 -2.15 -1.34
C ASP A 142 -22.24 -3.50 -0.62
N THR A 143 -22.43 -3.60 0.71
CA THR A 143 -22.23 -4.86 1.46
C THR A 143 -23.55 -5.59 1.80
N PRO A 144 -23.49 -6.87 2.25
CA PRO A 144 -24.68 -7.59 2.70
C PRO A 144 -25.49 -6.88 3.78
N ALA A 145 -24.85 -6.22 4.74
CA ALA A 145 -25.54 -5.53 5.83
C ALA A 145 -26.20 -4.21 5.40
N ASP A 146 -25.54 -3.47 4.51
CA ASP A 146 -26.10 -2.29 3.83
C ASP A 146 -27.37 -2.68 3.05
N ARG A 147 -27.28 -3.74 2.22
CA ARG A 147 -28.43 -4.33 1.52
C ARG A 147 -29.52 -4.90 2.45
N ALA A 148 -29.16 -5.28 3.67
CA ALA A 148 -30.12 -5.73 4.69
C ALA A 148 -30.77 -4.57 5.47
N GLY A 149 -30.43 -3.32 5.16
CA GLY A 149 -31.03 -2.14 5.78
C GLY A 149 -30.53 -1.86 7.20
N MET A 150 -29.31 -2.30 7.55
CA MET A 150 -28.61 -1.87 8.77
C MET A 150 -28.31 -0.37 8.72
N GLN A 151 -28.28 0.30 9.87
CA GLN A 151 -28.12 1.74 9.98
C GLN A 151 -27.10 2.12 11.06
N ALA A 152 -26.54 3.34 10.97
CA ALA A 152 -25.69 3.89 12.01
C ALA A 152 -26.46 4.01 13.34
N ASN A 153 -25.78 3.74 14.45
CA ASN A 153 -26.31 3.68 15.81
C ASN A 153 -27.30 2.53 16.12
N ASP A 154 -27.49 1.57 15.20
CA ASP A 154 -28.19 0.30 15.51
C ASP A 154 -27.51 -0.43 16.67
N LYS A 155 -28.28 -0.77 17.71
CA LYS A 155 -27.78 -1.54 18.85
C LYS A 155 -28.04 -3.03 18.61
N ILE A 156 -26.97 -3.78 18.38
CA ILE A 156 -27.04 -5.23 18.22
C ILE A 156 -27.15 -5.83 19.61
N ILE A 157 -28.30 -6.39 19.97
CA ILE A 157 -28.58 -6.96 21.31
C ILE A 157 -28.46 -8.49 21.35
N LYS A 158 -28.45 -9.15 20.18
CA LYS A 158 -28.09 -10.57 20.03
C LYS A 158 -27.37 -10.86 18.72
N ILE A 159 -26.58 -11.93 18.72
CA ILE A 159 -26.06 -12.60 17.52
C ILE A 159 -26.48 -14.08 17.63
N GLU A 160 -27.27 -14.55 16.67
CA GLU A 160 -28.12 -15.75 16.80
C GLU A 160 -28.89 -15.73 18.15
N ASP A 161 -28.82 -16.82 18.91
CA ASP A 161 -29.44 -16.92 20.25
C ASP A 161 -28.66 -16.17 21.34
N GLU A 162 -27.38 -15.87 21.14
CA GLU A 162 -26.47 -15.32 22.15
C GLU A 162 -26.69 -13.82 22.39
N SER A 163 -26.64 -13.40 23.65
CA SER A 163 -26.73 -11.99 24.06
C SER A 163 -25.39 -11.29 23.84
N THR A 164 -25.42 -10.08 23.30
CA THR A 164 -24.22 -9.22 23.17
C THR A 164 -23.96 -8.34 24.40
N LEU A 165 -24.83 -8.41 25.42
CA LEU A 165 -24.59 -7.75 26.70
C LEU A 165 -23.36 -8.38 27.37
N GLU A 166 -22.43 -7.53 27.86
CA GLU A 166 -21.11 -7.92 28.41
C GLU A 166 -20.14 -8.61 27.41
N MET A 167 -20.56 -8.85 26.16
CA MET A 167 -19.71 -9.40 25.10
C MET A 167 -18.66 -8.37 24.65
N ASN A 168 -17.38 -8.78 24.57
CA ASN A 168 -16.33 -7.92 24.05
C ASN A 168 -16.34 -7.84 22.51
N LEU A 169 -15.66 -6.84 21.96
CA LEU A 169 -15.68 -6.56 20.53
C LEU A 169 -15.05 -7.69 19.68
N THR A 170 -14.06 -8.42 20.21
CA THR A 170 -13.40 -9.52 19.49
C THR A 170 -14.34 -10.71 19.33
N ASP A 171 -15.08 -11.06 20.38
CA ASP A 171 -16.03 -12.19 20.34
C ASP A 171 -17.22 -11.88 19.42
N ALA A 172 -17.75 -10.65 19.49
CA ALA A 172 -18.74 -10.18 18.55
C ALA A 172 -18.25 -10.27 17.10
N VAL A 173 -17.03 -9.81 16.82
CA VAL A 173 -16.41 -9.93 15.49
C VAL A 173 -16.23 -11.39 15.06
N ASN A 174 -15.91 -12.30 15.98
CA ASN A 174 -15.77 -13.73 15.68
C ASN A 174 -17.11 -14.38 15.29
N LEU A 175 -18.21 -14.07 16.00
CA LEU A 175 -19.56 -14.57 15.68
C LEU A 175 -20.12 -13.98 14.36
N LEU A 176 -19.84 -12.71 14.08
CA LEU A 176 -20.29 -12.03 12.86
C LEU A 176 -19.48 -12.44 11.62
N ARG A 177 -18.21 -12.86 11.79
CA ARG A 177 -17.39 -13.54 10.78
C ARG A 177 -17.85 -14.99 10.59
N GLY A 178 -17.39 -15.65 9.53
CA GLY A 178 -17.79 -17.01 9.16
C GLY A 178 -17.69 -17.28 7.66
N GLU A 179 -18.17 -18.45 7.22
CA GLU A 179 -18.04 -18.89 5.82
C GLU A 179 -18.91 -18.08 4.84
N ARG A 180 -18.36 -17.82 3.65
CA ARG A 180 -19.07 -17.16 2.53
C ARG A 180 -20.34 -17.95 2.18
N GLY A 181 -21.50 -17.29 2.20
CA GLY A 181 -22.80 -17.90 1.88
C GLY A 181 -23.56 -18.45 3.09
N SER A 182 -22.94 -18.52 4.27
CA SER A 182 -23.68 -18.78 5.51
C SER A 182 -24.50 -17.54 5.91
N ALA A 183 -25.70 -17.74 6.47
CA ALA A 183 -26.44 -16.65 7.10
C ALA A 183 -25.92 -16.40 8.52
N VAL A 184 -26.10 -15.18 9.02
CA VAL A 184 -26.17 -14.89 10.45
C VAL A 184 -27.45 -14.14 10.77
N THR A 185 -28.10 -14.46 11.88
CA THR A 185 -29.21 -13.65 12.43
C THR A 185 -28.67 -12.71 13.48
N ILE A 186 -29.07 -11.44 13.45
CA ILE A 186 -28.79 -10.47 14.53
C ILE A 186 -30.08 -9.84 15.01
N THR A 187 -30.26 -9.70 16.32
CA THR A 187 -31.38 -8.93 16.87
C THR A 187 -30.94 -7.49 17.09
N VAL A 188 -31.66 -6.55 16.50
CA VAL A 188 -31.34 -5.12 16.44
C VAL A 188 -32.40 -4.32 17.18
N LEU A 189 -31.95 -3.40 18.04
CA LEU A 189 -32.76 -2.32 18.60
C LEU A 189 -32.35 -1.01 17.92
N ARG A 190 -33.31 -0.40 17.19
CA ARG A 190 -33.14 0.85 16.46
C ARG A 190 -33.91 1.98 17.14
N GLU A 191 -33.34 3.18 17.16
CA GLU A 191 -34.03 4.36 17.67
C GLU A 191 -35.27 4.68 16.82
N GLY A 192 -36.38 5.05 17.46
CA GLY A 192 -37.67 5.26 16.79
C GLY A 192 -38.43 3.98 16.41
N VAL A 193 -37.96 2.78 16.79
CA VAL A 193 -38.67 1.51 16.58
C VAL A 193 -39.03 0.87 17.93
N ASP A 194 -40.33 0.71 18.19
CA ASP A 194 -40.87 0.29 19.51
C ASP A 194 -40.39 -1.08 20.03
N LYS A 195 -39.83 -1.93 19.17
CA LYS A 195 -39.44 -3.30 19.48
C LYS A 195 -38.16 -3.68 18.74
N PRO A 196 -37.27 -4.49 19.36
CA PRO A 196 -36.20 -5.14 18.63
C PRO A 196 -36.74 -6.04 17.51
N PHE A 197 -35.98 -6.16 16.42
CA PHE A 197 -36.30 -6.99 15.27
C PHE A 197 -35.08 -7.78 14.81
N GLU A 198 -35.31 -8.92 14.15
CA GLU A 198 -34.25 -9.76 13.60
C GLU A 198 -33.89 -9.33 12.18
N VAL A 199 -32.60 -9.30 11.89
CA VAL A 199 -32.05 -9.10 10.54
C VAL A 199 -31.19 -10.31 10.21
N SER A 200 -31.57 -11.07 9.19
CA SER A 200 -30.77 -12.20 8.69
C SER A 200 -29.90 -11.73 7.53
N ILE A 201 -28.59 -11.87 7.66
CA ILE A 201 -27.58 -11.31 6.75
C ILE A 201 -26.68 -12.45 6.25
N THR A 202 -26.65 -12.68 4.93
CA THR A 202 -25.73 -13.65 4.34
C THR A 202 -24.30 -13.11 4.32
N ARG A 203 -23.37 -13.81 4.99
CA ARG A 203 -21.94 -13.49 4.99
C ARG A 203 -21.38 -13.56 3.57
N ASP A 204 -20.64 -12.54 3.17
CA ASP A 204 -19.95 -12.48 1.86
C ASP A 204 -18.48 -12.08 2.06
N VAL A 205 -17.72 -12.09 0.98
CA VAL A 205 -16.34 -11.58 0.92
C VAL A 205 -16.41 -10.08 0.66
N ILE A 206 -16.35 -9.31 1.75
CA ILE A 206 -16.34 -7.85 1.74
C ILE A 206 -15.02 -7.38 1.11
N GLN A 207 -15.08 -6.71 -0.05
CA GLN A 207 -13.92 -6.09 -0.67
C GLN A 207 -13.81 -4.63 -0.21
N VAL A 208 -12.74 -4.30 0.51
CA VAL A 208 -12.44 -2.91 0.86
C VAL A 208 -11.86 -2.25 -0.38
N LYS A 209 -12.66 -1.41 -1.05
CA LYS A 209 -12.23 -0.58 -2.19
C LYS A 209 -10.98 0.22 -1.78
N SER A 210 -9.80 -0.23 -2.21
CA SER A 210 -8.51 0.34 -1.78
C SER A 210 -8.23 1.69 -2.45
N VAL A 211 -8.89 1.90 -3.59
CA VAL A 211 -8.91 3.14 -4.39
C VAL A 211 -10.29 3.80 -4.26
N LYS A 212 -10.30 5.12 -4.07
CA LYS A 212 -11.46 5.99 -4.36
C LYS A 212 -11.14 6.86 -5.57
N PHE A 213 -12.15 7.23 -6.35
CA PHE A 213 -12.00 8.19 -7.44
C PHE A 213 -13.15 9.20 -7.48
N LYS A 214 -12.91 10.35 -8.09
CA LYS A 214 -13.86 11.46 -8.29
C LYS A 214 -13.42 12.26 -9.51
N ASP A 215 -14.34 12.64 -10.38
CA ASP A 215 -14.08 13.60 -11.45
C ASP A 215 -14.25 15.04 -10.94
N TYR A 216 -13.36 15.93 -11.38
CA TYR A 216 -13.34 17.35 -11.05
C TYR A 216 -13.48 18.19 -12.33
N GLN A 217 -13.78 19.48 -12.16
CA GLN A 217 -13.84 20.43 -13.27
C GLN A 217 -12.52 20.47 -14.08
N ASN A 218 -12.61 21.00 -15.31
CA ASN A 218 -11.48 21.14 -16.24
C ASN A 218 -10.85 19.81 -16.66
N ASN A 219 -11.64 18.73 -16.74
CA ASN A 219 -11.22 17.40 -17.22
C ASN A 219 -10.13 16.76 -16.35
N ILE A 220 -10.17 17.01 -15.04
CA ILE A 220 -9.23 16.46 -14.05
C ILE A 220 -9.90 15.27 -13.36
N GLY A 221 -9.37 14.07 -13.55
CA GLY A 221 -9.69 12.93 -12.69
C GLY A 221 -8.84 12.96 -11.43
N TYR A 222 -9.42 12.57 -10.29
CA TYR A 222 -8.73 12.39 -9.02
C TYR A 222 -8.89 10.94 -8.57
N VAL A 223 -7.78 10.34 -8.15
CA VAL A 223 -7.69 8.95 -7.70
C VAL A 223 -6.90 8.92 -6.39
N LYS A 224 -7.52 8.47 -5.30
CA LYS A 224 -6.89 8.34 -3.98
C LYS A 224 -6.66 6.87 -3.66
N ILE A 225 -5.40 6.47 -3.47
CA ILE A 225 -5.06 5.13 -2.98
C ILE A 225 -4.91 5.20 -1.46
N ARG A 226 -5.73 4.44 -0.70
CA ARG A 226 -5.71 4.45 0.78
C ARG A 226 -4.62 3.53 1.36
N SER A 227 -4.38 2.39 0.71
CA SER A 227 -3.37 1.40 1.04
C SER A 227 -3.12 0.50 -0.17
N PHE A 228 -2.01 -0.24 -0.17
CA PHE A 228 -1.66 -1.18 -1.25
C PHE A 228 -1.99 -2.62 -0.82
N SER A 229 -3.21 -3.06 -1.13
CA SER A 229 -3.72 -4.43 -0.91
C SER A 229 -3.67 -5.24 -2.21
N LYS A 230 -3.92 -6.56 -2.16
CA LYS A 230 -3.92 -7.45 -3.36
C LYS A 230 -4.91 -7.04 -4.47
N THR A 231 -5.81 -6.09 -4.25
CA THR A 231 -6.75 -5.59 -5.28
C THR A 231 -6.34 -4.25 -5.87
N THR A 232 -5.35 -3.54 -5.32
CA THR A 232 -5.11 -2.12 -5.63
C THR A 232 -4.78 -1.83 -7.08
N SER A 233 -4.05 -2.69 -7.79
CA SER A 233 -3.78 -2.49 -9.22
C SER A 233 -5.06 -2.63 -10.08
N LEU A 234 -5.96 -3.54 -9.72
CA LEU A 234 -7.26 -3.72 -10.39
C LEU A 234 -8.28 -2.64 -10.00
N ASP A 235 -8.33 -2.26 -8.72
CA ASP A 235 -9.16 -1.16 -8.22
C ASP A 235 -8.77 0.17 -8.91
N LEU A 236 -7.47 0.36 -9.18
CA LEU A 236 -6.92 1.49 -9.95
C LEU A 236 -7.31 1.43 -11.44
N ASP A 237 -7.12 0.28 -12.10
CA ASP A 237 -7.47 0.12 -13.52
C ASP A 237 -8.96 0.44 -13.75
N ASN A 238 -9.84 -0.08 -12.89
CA ASN A 238 -11.28 0.21 -12.94
C ASN A 238 -11.56 1.71 -12.75
N ALA A 239 -10.94 2.37 -11.77
CA ALA A 239 -11.09 3.80 -11.53
C ALA A 239 -10.65 4.65 -12.73
N ILE A 240 -9.58 4.25 -13.44
CA ILE A 240 -9.11 4.91 -14.67
C ILE A 240 -10.13 4.74 -15.80
N GLU A 241 -10.69 3.54 -16.00
CA GLU A 241 -11.69 3.30 -17.05
C GLU A 241 -13.02 4.03 -16.80
N GLU A 242 -13.44 4.22 -15.54
CA GLU A 242 -14.59 5.09 -15.23
C GLU A 242 -14.27 6.57 -15.49
N LEU A 243 -13.11 7.08 -15.05
CA LEU A 243 -12.69 8.46 -15.31
C LEU A 243 -12.46 8.76 -16.80
N LYS A 244 -12.06 7.78 -17.61
CA LYS A 244 -11.99 7.94 -19.09
C LYS A 244 -13.35 8.29 -19.69
N LYS A 245 -14.47 7.81 -19.14
CA LYS A 245 -15.83 8.10 -19.63
C LYS A 245 -16.24 9.56 -19.38
N THR A 246 -15.63 10.25 -18.42
CA THR A 246 -15.87 11.68 -18.14
C THR A 246 -14.99 12.61 -18.98
N ASN A 247 -14.36 12.10 -20.05
CA ASN A 247 -13.36 12.80 -20.86
C ASN A 247 -12.20 13.35 -20.02
N MET A 248 -11.67 12.58 -19.07
CA MET A 248 -10.45 12.93 -18.33
C MET A 248 -9.28 13.22 -19.29
N GLU A 249 -8.64 14.38 -19.10
CA GLU A 249 -7.39 14.78 -19.80
C GLU A 249 -6.18 14.85 -18.86
N LYS A 250 -6.41 14.93 -17.54
CA LYS A 250 -5.40 15.20 -16.49
C LYS A 250 -5.70 14.39 -15.24
N LEU A 251 -4.68 14.00 -14.48
CA LEU A 251 -4.83 13.10 -13.33
C LEU A 251 -4.17 13.65 -12.05
N ILE A 252 -4.87 13.57 -10.93
CA ILE A 252 -4.29 13.71 -9.58
C ILE A 252 -4.29 12.33 -8.91
N LEU A 253 -3.11 11.86 -8.51
CA LEU A 253 -2.93 10.62 -7.74
C LEU A 253 -2.63 10.97 -6.28
N ASP A 254 -3.58 10.76 -5.38
CA ASP A 254 -3.44 11.10 -3.97
C ASP A 254 -2.98 9.90 -3.14
N LEU A 255 -1.78 10.03 -2.56
CA LEU A 255 -1.13 9.06 -1.69
C LEU A 255 -0.98 9.58 -0.25
N ARG A 256 -1.64 10.70 0.10
CA ARG A 256 -1.60 11.28 1.46
C ARG A 256 -2.27 10.35 2.46
N ASN A 257 -1.65 10.21 3.62
CA ASN A 257 -2.07 9.28 4.69
C ASN A 257 -2.14 7.80 4.25
N ASN A 258 -1.41 7.41 3.19
CA ASN A 258 -1.27 6.02 2.77
C ASN A 258 0.05 5.42 3.33
N PRO A 259 0.00 4.56 4.36
CA PRO A 259 1.19 3.97 4.99
C PRO A 259 1.88 2.89 4.13
N GLY A 260 1.40 2.68 2.91
CA GLY A 260 1.90 1.73 1.94
C GLY A 260 1.13 0.40 1.96
N GLY A 261 1.88 -0.70 1.92
CA GLY A 261 1.34 -2.05 1.82
C GLY A 261 2.24 -2.95 0.99
N LEU A 262 1.66 -3.73 0.07
CA LEU A 262 2.36 -4.73 -0.73
C LEU A 262 3.27 -4.11 -1.81
N LEU A 263 4.55 -4.50 -1.80
CA LEU A 263 5.57 -4.04 -2.75
C LEU A 263 5.18 -4.30 -4.22
N ASN A 264 4.65 -5.48 -4.54
CA ASN A 264 4.26 -5.79 -5.92
C ASN A 264 3.12 -4.89 -6.41
N GLN A 265 2.21 -4.47 -5.52
CA GLN A 265 1.12 -3.57 -5.87
C GLN A 265 1.61 -2.13 -6.08
N ALA A 266 2.65 -1.69 -5.35
CA ALA A 266 3.35 -0.44 -5.65
C ALA A 266 3.97 -0.45 -7.06
N VAL A 267 4.65 -1.56 -7.40
CA VAL A 267 5.26 -1.79 -8.72
C VAL A 267 4.19 -1.82 -9.82
N GLU A 268 3.11 -2.58 -9.63
CA GLU A 268 2.01 -2.67 -10.59
C GLU A 268 1.31 -1.31 -10.80
N VAL A 269 1.13 -0.51 -9.75
CA VAL A 269 0.57 0.86 -9.85
C VAL A 269 1.49 1.78 -10.65
N ALA A 270 2.80 1.78 -10.38
CA ALA A 270 3.76 2.61 -11.12
C ALA A 270 3.86 2.23 -12.61
N ASP A 271 3.71 0.94 -12.94
CA ASP A 271 3.75 0.43 -14.32
C ASP A 271 2.65 1.01 -15.23
N ARG A 272 1.48 1.42 -14.68
CA ARG A 272 0.41 2.07 -15.47
C ARG A 272 0.84 3.43 -16.04
N PHE A 273 1.75 4.13 -15.36
CA PHE A 273 2.09 5.53 -15.69
C PHE A 273 3.44 5.68 -16.39
N LEU A 274 4.38 4.74 -16.18
CA LEU A 274 5.72 4.80 -16.75
C LEU A 274 5.81 4.14 -18.14
N PRO A 275 6.81 4.50 -18.98
CA PRO A 275 7.09 3.80 -20.23
C PRO A 275 7.69 2.40 -19.99
N ALA A 276 7.67 1.55 -21.01
CA ALA A 276 8.19 0.18 -20.92
C ALA A 276 9.69 0.11 -20.56
N GLU A 277 10.11 -1.04 -20.01
CA GLU A 277 11.50 -1.39 -19.63
C GLU A 277 12.21 -0.43 -18.65
N ASN A 278 11.49 0.51 -18.03
CA ASN A 278 12.00 1.39 -16.99
C ASN A 278 12.12 0.68 -15.64
N LEU A 279 13.14 1.05 -14.86
CA LEU A 279 13.31 0.65 -13.47
C LEU A 279 12.31 1.41 -12.61
N ILE A 280 11.56 0.70 -11.75
CA ILE A 280 10.62 1.31 -10.78
C ILE A 280 11.29 1.40 -9.41
N VAL A 281 11.85 0.28 -8.95
CA VAL A 281 12.48 0.14 -7.63
C VAL A 281 13.45 -1.02 -7.65
N TYR A 282 14.52 -0.96 -6.87
CA TYR A 282 15.36 -2.11 -6.57
C TYR A 282 15.59 -2.26 -5.08
N THR A 283 15.90 -3.48 -4.65
CA THR A 283 16.23 -3.82 -3.26
C THR A 283 17.70 -4.19 -3.15
N GLN A 284 18.29 -3.95 -1.97
CA GLN A 284 19.58 -4.52 -1.59
C GLN A 284 19.48 -5.08 -0.17
N GLY A 285 19.81 -6.36 -0.01
CA GLY A 285 19.78 -7.05 1.27
C GLY A 285 21.16 -7.50 1.73
N LYS A 286 21.17 -8.51 2.61
CA LYS A 286 22.38 -9.18 3.11
C LYS A 286 22.87 -10.29 2.18
N THR A 287 21.97 -10.88 1.39
CA THR A 287 22.24 -12.01 0.50
C THR A 287 21.74 -11.72 -0.92
N GLU A 288 22.29 -12.41 -1.92
CA GLU A 288 22.04 -12.10 -3.34
C GLU A 288 20.58 -12.33 -3.77
N ASP A 289 19.88 -13.27 -3.14
CA ASP A 289 18.44 -13.52 -3.32
C ASP A 289 17.56 -12.35 -2.82
N GLN A 290 18.10 -11.45 -1.99
CA GLN A 290 17.43 -10.25 -1.50
C GLN A 290 17.69 -9.02 -2.40
N ASN A 291 18.52 -9.16 -3.44
CA ASN A 291 18.89 -8.11 -4.39
C ASN A 291 17.98 -8.17 -5.63
N MET A 292 16.74 -7.67 -5.52
CA MET A 292 15.73 -7.70 -6.58
C MET A 292 15.69 -6.39 -7.37
N ARG A 293 15.33 -6.45 -8.65
CA ARG A 293 15.05 -5.27 -9.50
C ARG A 293 13.65 -5.40 -10.10
N PHE A 294 12.82 -4.37 -9.93
CA PHE A 294 11.46 -4.34 -10.43
C PHE A 294 11.34 -3.31 -11.55
N THR A 295 10.97 -3.76 -12.74
CA THR A 295 10.81 -2.93 -13.94
C THR A 295 9.37 -2.96 -14.44
N THR A 296 8.96 -1.90 -15.12
CA THR A 296 7.70 -1.81 -15.89
C THR A 296 7.57 -2.95 -16.90
N GLN A 297 6.38 -3.52 -17.09
CA GLN A 297 6.13 -4.57 -18.08
C GLN A 297 5.50 -4.01 -19.35
N SER A 298 5.73 -4.66 -20.48
CA SER A 298 5.13 -4.30 -21.78
C SER A 298 3.69 -4.83 -21.92
N ARG A 299 2.80 -4.47 -20.98
CA ARG A 299 1.41 -4.96 -20.89
C ARG A 299 0.46 -3.85 -20.41
N GLY A 300 -0.77 -3.85 -20.91
CA GLY A 300 -1.84 -2.93 -20.50
C GLY A 300 -1.93 -1.62 -21.28
N SER A 301 -2.97 -0.84 -21.01
CA SER A 301 -3.13 0.55 -21.49
C SER A 301 -2.33 1.47 -20.57
N ARG A 302 -1.28 2.11 -21.10
CA ARG A 302 -0.55 3.13 -20.33
C ARG A 302 -1.37 4.42 -20.22
N VAL A 303 -1.27 5.07 -19.07
CA VAL A 303 -1.92 6.35 -18.79
C VAL A 303 -0.90 7.46 -19.03
N ASP A 304 -1.11 8.27 -20.08
CA ASP A 304 -0.18 9.31 -20.53
C ASP A 304 -0.69 10.74 -20.25
N TYR A 305 -1.70 10.88 -19.39
CA TYR A 305 -2.21 12.19 -18.98
C TYR A 305 -1.17 12.97 -18.14
N PRO A 306 -1.08 14.31 -18.27
CA PRO A 306 -0.32 15.15 -17.33
C PRO A 306 -0.83 14.91 -15.91
N MET A 307 0.08 14.66 -14.97
CA MET A 307 -0.30 14.21 -13.63
C MET A 307 0.48 14.86 -12.49
N ILE A 308 -0.21 15.00 -11.36
CA ILE A 308 0.36 15.41 -10.06
C ILE A 308 0.14 14.28 -9.06
N ILE A 309 1.10 14.08 -8.15
CA ILE A 309 0.96 13.18 -7.01
C ILE A 309 0.88 14.02 -5.73
N LEU A 310 -0.17 13.81 -4.92
CA LEU A 310 -0.28 14.42 -3.60
C LEU A 310 0.34 13.52 -2.54
N VAL A 311 1.23 14.07 -1.71
CA VAL A 311 1.96 13.34 -0.66
C VAL A 311 2.06 14.13 0.66
N ASN A 312 2.22 13.43 1.77
CA ASN A 312 2.49 14.04 3.08
C ASN A 312 3.27 13.09 4.01
N GLY A 313 3.54 13.50 5.25
CA GLY A 313 4.22 12.66 6.26
C GLY A 313 3.48 11.38 6.66
N GLY A 314 2.23 11.18 6.22
CA GLY A 314 1.49 9.91 6.34
C GLY A 314 1.63 9.00 5.11
N SER A 315 2.26 9.46 4.03
CA SER A 315 2.69 8.65 2.90
C SER A 315 3.95 7.87 3.28
N ALA A 316 3.92 6.54 3.23
CA ALA A 316 5.06 5.69 3.59
C ALA A 316 5.22 4.45 2.69
N SER A 317 6.40 3.83 2.69
CA SER A 317 6.65 2.51 2.10
C SER A 317 6.31 2.47 0.60
N ALA A 318 5.37 1.61 0.19
CA ALA A 318 4.83 1.53 -1.17
C ALA A 318 4.40 2.88 -1.78
N SER A 319 3.88 3.82 -0.98
CA SER A 319 3.54 5.18 -1.44
C SER A 319 4.77 5.96 -1.90
N GLU A 320 5.89 5.79 -1.19
CA GLU A 320 7.17 6.45 -1.47
C GLU A 320 7.89 5.80 -2.66
N ILE A 321 7.64 4.51 -2.91
CA ILE A 321 8.07 3.81 -4.13
C ILE A 321 7.36 4.41 -5.35
N VAL A 322 6.04 4.55 -5.30
CA VAL A 322 5.26 5.12 -6.42
C VAL A 322 5.65 6.58 -6.66
N ALA A 323 5.69 7.41 -5.61
CA ALA A 323 6.08 8.82 -5.73
C ALA A 323 7.53 8.97 -6.22
N GLY A 324 8.49 8.26 -5.62
CA GLY A 324 9.92 8.34 -5.97
C GLY A 324 10.23 7.83 -7.37
N ALA A 325 9.58 6.76 -7.84
CA ALA A 325 9.75 6.26 -9.20
C ALA A 325 9.20 7.23 -10.26
N LEU A 326 8.05 7.85 -9.98
CA LEU A 326 7.41 8.79 -10.90
C LEU A 326 8.07 10.17 -10.90
N GLN A 327 8.69 10.59 -9.78
CA GLN A 327 9.54 11.79 -9.69
C GLN A 327 10.88 11.58 -10.42
N ASP A 328 11.64 10.53 -10.10
CA ASP A 328 12.97 10.28 -10.69
C ASP A 328 12.94 10.13 -12.22
N LEU A 329 11.85 9.59 -12.75
CA LEU A 329 11.64 9.42 -14.19
C LEU A 329 10.88 10.59 -14.83
N ASN A 330 10.73 11.71 -14.11
CA ASN A 330 10.10 12.95 -14.57
C ASN A 330 8.67 12.77 -15.13
N ARG A 331 7.95 11.75 -14.64
CA ARG A 331 6.60 11.38 -15.11
C ARG A 331 5.50 12.16 -14.41
N ALA A 332 5.72 12.56 -13.16
CA ALA A 332 4.75 13.30 -12.34
C ALA A 332 5.45 14.38 -11.52
N VAL A 333 4.71 15.47 -11.23
CA VAL A 333 5.13 16.48 -10.24
C VAL A 333 4.56 16.08 -8.88
N ILE A 334 5.40 16.09 -7.85
CA ILE A 334 5.04 15.75 -6.47
C ILE A 334 4.69 17.04 -5.71
N VAL A 335 3.50 17.09 -5.11
CA VAL A 335 2.96 18.26 -4.39
C VAL A 335 2.57 17.87 -2.96
N GLY A 336 2.90 18.71 -1.98
CA GLY A 336 2.46 18.54 -0.59
C GLY A 336 3.58 18.70 0.43
N THR A 337 3.81 17.70 1.30
CA THR A 337 4.86 17.74 2.33
C THR A 337 5.72 16.48 2.34
N GLN A 338 6.91 16.54 2.96
CA GLN A 338 7.88 15.43 3.05
C GLN A 338 7.21 14.12 3.49
N THR A 339 7.53 13.00 2.83
CA THR A 339 6.99 11.68 3.20
C THR A 339 7.74 11.05 4.40
N PHE A 340 7.22 9.94 4.93
CA PHE A 340 7.64 9.36 6.21
C PHE A 340 9.10 8.86 6.26
N GLY A 341 9.65 8.38 5.13
CA GLY A 341 11.00 7.85 5.03
C GLY A 341 11.17 6.38 5.41
N LYS A 342 10.25 5.48 5.02
CA LYS A 342 10.33 4.05 5.36
C LYS A 342 10.97 3.19 4.26
N GLY A 343 12.21 3.50 3.88
CA GLY A 343 13.00 2.79 2.84
C GLY A 343 13.43 1.34 3.13
N SER A 344 12.65 0.57 3.87
CA SER A 344 12.98 -0.80 4.32
C SER A 344 11.94 -1.84 3.89
N VAL A 345 12.43 -3.00 3.46
CA VAL A 345 11.65 -4.17 3.04
C VAL A 345 11.55 -5.14 4.20
N GLN A 346 10.34 -5.55 4.56
CA GLN A 346 10.11 -6.64 5.50
C GLN A 346 9.64 -7.91 4.78
N THR A 347 10.32 -9.02 5.05
CA THR A 347 9.85 -10.37 4.70
C THR A 347 8.99 -10.90 5.84
N ILE A 348 7.86 -11.53 5.51
CA ILE A 348 7.04 -12.28 6.48
C ILE A 348 7.43 -13.75 6.39
N ILE A 349 7.89 -14.32 7.49
CA ILE A 349 8.35 -15.72 7.60
C ILE A 349 7.34 -16.45 8.51
N PRO A 350 6.45 -17.30 7.97
CA PRO A 350 5.54 -18.12 8.77
C PRO A 350 6.32 -19.09 9.67
N LEU A 351 5.78 -19.35 10.86
CA LEU A 351 6.35 -20.25 11.86
C LEU A 351 5.42 -21.44 12.11
N SER A 352 5.95 -22.50 12.74
CA SER A 352 5.28 -23.81 12.85
C SER A 352 4.08 -23.85 13.81
N ASP A 353 3.98 -22.85 14.68
CA ASP A 353 2.87 -22.55 15.60
C ASP A 353 1.71 -21.79 14.93
N GLY A 354 1.86 -21.39 13.66
CA GLY A 354 0.90 -20.54 12.95
C GLY A 354 1.11 -19.04 13.16
N SER A 355 2.17 -18.64 13.89
CA SER A 355 2.62 -17.26 14.00
C SER A 355 3.49 -16.85 12.78
N ALA A 356 4.04 -15.63 12.80
CA ALA A 356 5.07 -15.25 11.84
C ALA A 356 6.10 -14.27 12.42
N LEU A 357 7.32 -14.34 11.90
CA LEU A 357 8.31 -13.28 12.06
C LEU A 357 8.20 -12.30 10.88
N ARG A 358 7.90 -11.02 11.17
CA ARG A 358 8.16 -9.91 10.25
C ARG A 358 9.61 -9.47 10.46
N LEU A 359 10.46 -9.63 9.45
CA LEU A 359 11.89 -9.34 9.52
C LEU A 359 12.30 -8.33 8.45
N THR A 360 13.00 -7.26 8.82
CA THR A 360 13.65 -6.36 7.86
C THR A 360 14.82 -7.09 7.18
N THR A 361 14.71 -7.35 5.88
CA THR A 361 15.67 -8.16 5.09
C THR A 361 16.47 -7.35 4.08
N ALA A 362 15.90 -6.25 3.57
CA ALA A 362 16.55 -5.38 2.59
C ALA A 362 16.17 -3.90 2.77
N ARG A 363 16.94 -3.01 2.16
CA ARG A 363 16.51 -1.63 1.86
C ARG A 363 16.04 -1.55 0.41
N TYR A 364 15.16 -0.59 0.11
CA TYR A 364 14.77 -0.30 -1.27
C TYR A 364 15.17 1.12 -1.69
N TYR A 365 15.36 1.28 -3.00
CA TYR A 365 15.96 2.46 -3.63
C TYR A 365 15.15 2.84 -4.88
N THR A 366 15.06 4.14 -5.13
CA THR A 366 14.38 4.70 -6.32
C THR A 366 15.23 4.51 -7.59
N PRO A 367 14.72 4.81 -8.80
CA PRO A 367 15.46 4.64 -10.05
C PRO A 367 16.78 5.42 -10.14
N SER A 368 16.89 6.60 -9.51
CA SER A 368 18.14 7.37 -9.39
C SER A 368 19.13 6.82 -8.35
N GLY A 369 18.72 5.82 -7.56
CA GLY A 369 19.49 5.28 -6.44
C GLY A 369 19.30 5.99 -5.11
N ARG A 370 18.29 6.87 -4.98
CA ARG A 370 17.98 7.59 -3.73
C ARG A 370 17.62 6.61 -2.61
N VAL A 371 18.14 6.86 -1.41
CA VAL A 371 17.78 6.12 -0.19
C VAL A 371 16.57 6.79 0.45
N ILE A 372 15.42 6.11 0.49
CA ILE A 372 14.21 6.65 1.14
C ILE A 372 14.30 6.54 2.68
N GLN A 373 15.12 5.64 3.22
CA GLN A 373 15.14 5.32 4.66
C GLN A 373 15.65 6.50 5.50
N SER A 374 14.75 7.04 6.33
CA SER A 374 14.93 8.21 7.21
C SER A 374 14.99 9.58 6.52
N GLU A 375 14.84 9.64 5.18
CA GLU A 375 14.78 10.89 4.41
C GLU A 375 13.40 11.12 3.77
N GLY A 376 12.81 10.08 3.18
CA GLY A 376 11.56 10.19 2.42
C GLY A 376 11.73 10.73 0.99
N ILE A 377 10.61 11.13 0.41
CA ILE A 377 10.50 11.84 -0.86
C ILE A 377 10.15 13.30 -0.55
N THR A 378 11.01 14.21 -1.01
CA THR A 378 10.75 15.65 -0.98
C THR A 378 9.84 16.02 -2.15
N PRO A 379 8.72 16.73 -1.93
CA PRO A 379 7.88 17.27 -2.99
C PRO A 379 8.64 18.26 -3.87
N ASP A 380 8.30 18.31 -5.16
CA ASP A 380 8.80 19.34 -6.08
C ASP A 380 8.17 20.71 -5.77
N ILE A 381 6.94 20.71 -5.25
CA ILE A 381 6.22 21.90 -4.78
C ILE A 381 5.71 21.64 -3.37
N ILE A 382 6.26 22.36 -2.40
CA ILE A 382 5.87 22.26 -0.99
C ILE A 382 4.60 23.08 -0.75
N VAL A 383 3.56 22.42 -0.24
CA VAL A 383 2.28 23.02 0.14
C VAL A 383 1.86 22.41 1.47
N GLU A 384 1.84 23.20 2.53
CA GLU A 384 1.45 22.74 3.87
C GLU A 384 -0.08 22.68 4.03
N MET A 385 -0.56 21.75 4.86
CA MET A 385 -1.94 21.77 5.34
C MET A 385 -2.02 22.65 6.59
N PRO A 386 -3.02 23.55 6.71
CA PRO A 386 -3.21 24.32 7.94
C PRO A 386 -3.45 23.38 9.13
N LEU A 387 -2.70 23.59 10.20
CA LEU A 387 -2.83 22.79 11.42
C LEU A 387 -4.19 23.06 12.08
N LYS A 388 -5.13 22.11 11.97
CA LYS A 388 -6.27 22.04 12.89
C LYS A 388 -5.72 21.85 14.31
N LYS A 389 -5.79 22.90 15.14
CA LYS A 389 -5.54 22.76 16.58
C LYS A 389 -6.67 21.93 17.20
N PRO A 390 -6.39 21.07 18.19
CA PRO A 390 -7.43 20.40 18.95
C PRO A 390 -8.33 21.43 19.67
N GLY A 391 -9.63 21.45 19.34
CA GLY A 391 -10.65 22.24 20.04
C GLY A 391 -11.21 23.48 19.32
N GLU A 392 -10.65 23.94 18.20
CA GLU A 392 -11.13 25.17 17.51
C GLU A 392 -12.31 24.94 16.53
N ASP A 393 -12.93 23.75 16.51
CA ASP A 393 -13.94 23.41 15.49
C ASP A 393 -15.38 23.95 15.76
N GLU A 394 -15.67 24.51 16.96
CA GLU A 394 -17.03 24.96 17.36
C GLU A 394 -17.28 26.49 17.41
N GLU A 395 -16.36 27.34 17.90
CA GLU A 395 -16.72 28.76 18.16
C GLU A 395 -16.56 29.74 16.97
N ASP A 396 -15.64 29.50 16.02
CA ASP A 396 -15.25 30.51 14.99
C ASP A 396 -15.93 30.33 13.61
N LYS A 397 -16.92 29.43 13.50
CA LYS A 397 -17.62 29.12 12.22
C LYS A 397 -18.93 29.88 11.99
N GLU A 398 -19.39 30.69 12.94
CA GLU A 398 -20.60 31.51 12.81
C GLU A 398 -20.41 32.80 11.97
N LEU A 399 -19.22 33.06 11.41
CA LEU A 399 -19.04 34.08 10.35
C LEU A 399 -19.90 33.72 9.13
N SER A 400 -20.98 34.49 8.94
CA SER A 400 -22.27 33.88 8.61
C SER A 400 -22.35 33.25 7.21
N LYS A 401 -23.03 32.10 7.10
CA LYS A 401 -23.40 31.51 5.80
C LYS A 401 -24.08 32.55 4.90
N ALA A 402 -24.93 33.40 5.48
CA ALA A 402 -25.65 34.47 4.81
C ALA A 402 -24.76 35.62 4.28
N GLU A 403 -23.49 35.73 4.66
CA GLU A 403 -22.54 36.69 4.07
C GLU A 403 -21.74 36.05 2.94
N ARG A 404 -21.25 34.82 3.14
CA ARG A 404 -20.61 34.03 2.07
C ARG A 404 -21.54 33.82 0.87
N GLU A 405 -22.82 33.57 1.14
CA GLU A 405 -23.86 33.44 0.12
C GLU A 405 -24.11 34.75 -0.66
N LYS A 406 -24.15 35.90 0.03
CA LYS A 406 -24.23 37.22 -0.63
C LYS A 406 -23.00 37.51 -1.49
N GLU A 407 -21.83 37.04 -1.09
CA GLU A 407 -20.58 37.20 -1.85
C GLU A 407 -20.53 36.27 -3.08
N ARG A 408 -20.95 35.01 -2.96
CA ARG A 408 -21.18 34.10 -4.10
C ARG A 408 -22.17 34.73 -5.09
N VAL A 409 -23.31 35.26 -4.64
CA VAL A 409 -24.28 35.97 -5.51
C VAL A 409 -23.65 37.18 -6.22
N ARG A 410 -22.85 38.00 -5.53
CA ARG A 410 -22.11 39.12 -6.15
C ARG A 410 -21.11 38.67 -7.24
N LYS A 411 -20.53 37.48 -7.10
CA LYS A 411 -19.57 36.90 -8.05
C LYS A 411 -20.20 36.50 -9.40
N PHE A 412 -21.52 36.26 -9.43
CA PHE A 412 -22.26 35.88 -10.65
C PHE A 412 -23.08 37.01 -11.30
N LEU A 413 -23.39 38.08 -10.57
CA LEU A 413 -24.08 39.26 -11.13
C LEU A 413 -23.19 39.98 -12.16
N ARG A 414 -23.64 40.05 -13.42
CA ARG A 414 -22.99 40.86 -14.47
C ARG A 414 -23.66 42.23 -14.54
N GLU A 415 -23.02 43.19 -15.20
CA GLU A 415 -23.55 44.57 -15.24
C GLU A 415 -24.96 44.64 -15.84
N LYS A 416 -25.27 43.79 -16.84
CA LYS A 416 -26.61 43.60 -17.43
C LYS A 416 -27.70 43.14 -16.45
N ASP A 417 -27.35 42.66 -15.27
CA ASP A 417 -28.28 42.13 -14.26
C ASP A 417 -28.63 43.19 -13.19
N LEU A 418 -28.02 44.39 -13.27
CA LEU A 418 -28.30 45.52 -12.38
C LEU A 418 -29.53 46.32 -12.82
N LYS A 419 -30.35 46.76 -11.86
CA LYS A 419 -31.61 47.52 -12.04
C LYS A 419 -31.47 48.91 -12.73
N LYS A 420 -30.27 49.34 -13.12
CA LYS A 420 -29.99 50.63 -13.77
C LYS A 420 -28.93 50.56 -14.90
N HIS A 421 -28.65 49.38 -15.46
CA HIS A 421 -27.64 49.24 -16.51
C HIS A 421 -28.06 49.91 -17.83
N LEU A 422 -27.07 50.26 -18.66
CA LEU A 422 -27.28 50.87 -19.97
C LEU A 422 -27.62 49.79 -21.02
N LYS A 423 -28.77 49.92 -21.70
CA LYS A 423 -29.24 48.94 -22.69
C LYS A 423 -28.44 49.02 -23.99
N GLY A 424 -27.66 47.96 -24.27
CA GLY A 424 -27.17 47.66 -25.62
C GLY A 424 -28.31 47.27 -26.57
N LYS A 425 -28.10 47.43 -27.89
CA LYS A 425 -29.08 46.99 -28.90
C LYS A 425 -29.06 45.47 -29.06
N SER A 426 -30.24 44.89 -29.22
CA SER A 426 -30.48 43.44 -29.24
C SER A 426 -30.46 42.82 -30.64
N SER A 427 -30.04 41.55 -30.71
CA SER A 427 -30.56 40.55 -31.64
C SER A 427 -31.16 39.41 -30.81
N GLY A 428 -32.43 39.09 -31.02
CA GLY A 428 -33.17 38.15 -30.17
C GLY A 428 -33.12 36.70 -30.65
N GLY A 429 -33.51 35.80 -29.76
CA GLY A 429 -33.88 34.40 -30.00
C GLY A 429 -34.91 33.99 -28.95
N GLU A 430 -35.82 33.10 -29.30
CA GLU A 430 -36.91 32.67 -28.41
C GLU A 430 -36.40 31.71 -27.32
N VAL A 431 -37.02 31.74 -26.14
CA VAL A 431 -36.75 30.79 -25.06
C VAL A 431 -37.83 29.72 -25.12
N VAL A 432 -37.40 28.48 -25.34
CA VAL A 432 -38.25 27.29 -25.20
C VAL A 432 -38.29 26.91 -23.72
N GLU A 433 -39.46 26.52 -23.20
CA GLU A 433 -39.57 25.95 -21.85
C GLU A 433 -38.96 24.55 -21.84
N THR A 434 -38.03 24.28 -20.91
CA THR A 434 -37.39 22.96 -20.79
C THR A 434 -37.85 22.15 -19.57
N ASP A 435 -37.71 20.84 -19.72
CA ASP A 435 -38.42 19.81 -18.96
C ASP A 435 -37.99 19.68 -17.48
N GLU A 436 -38.81 19.01 -16.69
CA GLU A 436 -38.56 18.79 -15.26
C GLU A 436 -37.34 17.91 -14.97
N ASP A 437 -36.86 17.14 -15.94
CA ASP A 437 -35.70 16.27 -15.76
C ASP A 437 -34.37 17.00 -16.01
N GLU A 438 -34.34 18.07 -16.82
CA GLU A 438 -33.18 18.98 -16.86
C GLU A 438 -32.97 19.65 -15.50
N LYS A 439 -34.05 20.15 -14.88
CA LYS A 439 -33.99 20.79 -13.55
C LYS A 439 -33.46 19.85 -12.46
N LYS A 440 -33.80 18.57 -12.52
CA LYS A 440 -33.27 17.53 -11.59
C LYS A 440 -31.82 17.16 -11.86
N MET A 441 -31.32 17.37 -13.08
CA MET A 441 -29.88 17.29 -13.38
C MET A 441 -29.15 18.53 -12.87
N ASP A 442 -29.66 19.73 -13.16
CA ASP A 442 -29.10 21.01 -12.70
C ASP A 442 -28.98 21.07 -11.17
N GLU A 443 -30.00 20.65 -10.43
CA GLU A 443 -29.96 20.61 -8.95
C GLU A 443 -28.88 19.66 -8.42
N LYS A 444 -28.73 18.46 -9.02
CA LYS A 444 -27.70 17.49 -8.63
C LYS A 444 -26.30 17.95 -8.99
N GLU A 445 -26.12 18.57 -10.15
CA GLU A 445 -24.82 19.09 -10.57
C GLU A 445 -24.43 20.33 -9.74
N ALA A 446 -25.38 21.22 -9.45
CA ALA A 446 -25.17 22.34 -8.53
C ALA A 446 -24.79 21.89 -7.11
N GLN A 447 -25.44 20.85 -6.57
CA GLN A 447 -25.06 20.26 -5.28
C GLN A 447 -23.64 19.68 -5.34
N ARG A 448 -23.35 18.83 -6.34
CA ARG A 448 -22.02 18.23 -6.54
C ARG A 448 -20.92 19.30 -6.68
N LEU A 449 -21.20 20.41 -7.36
CA LEU A 449 -20.26 21.52 -7.50
C LEU A 449 -20.07 22.30 -6.20
N ALA A 450 -21.09 22.43 -5.36
CA ALA A 450 -20.96 23.02 -4.03
C ALA A 450 -20.11 22.13 -3.09
N GLU A 451 -20.32 20.81 -3.13
CA GLU A 451 -19.48 19.84 -2.39
C GLU A 451 -18.01 19.87 -2.84
N ILE A 452 -17.76 20.09 -4.14
CA ILE A 452 -16.40 20.32 -4.68
C ILE A 452 -15.82 21.66 -4.22
N GLU A 453 -16.60 22.75 -4.21
CA GLU A 453 -16.12 24.05 -3.73
C GLU A 453 -15.76 24.00 -2.23
N GLU A 454 -16.55 23.32 -1.40
CA GLU A 454 -16.26 23.10 0.03
C GLU A 454 -15.03 22.18 0.26
N GLU A 455 -14.87 21.11 -0.52
CA GLU A 455 -13.67 20.25 -0.44
C GLU A 455 -12.39 21.04 -0.79
N LEU A 456 -12.46 21.94 -1.78
CA LEU A 456 -11.33 22.78 -2.21
C LEU A 456 -11.10 24.04 -1.35
N GLU A 457 -12.08 24.50 -0.57
CA GLU A 457 -11.82 25.47 0.51
C GLU A 457 -10.96 24.82 1.61
N ASN A 458 -11.28 23.58 1.99
CA ASN A 458 -10.66 22.84 3.10
C ASN A 458 -9.33 22.13 2.74
N ASP A 459 -9.10 21.78 1.47
CA ASP A 459 -7.87 21.10 1.01
C ASP A 459 -7.01 22.00 0.10
N PRO A 460 -6.09 22.81 0.67
CA PRO A 460 -5.23 23.69 -0.12
C PRO A 460 -4.23 22.94 -1.00
N GLN A 461 -3.82 21.71 -0.64
CA GLN A 461 -2.91 20.90 -1.47
C GLN A 461 -3.60 20.42 -2.74
N LEU A 462 -4.84 19.93 -2.62
CA LEU A 462 -5.67 19.54 -3.76
C LEU A 462 -6.04 20.76 -4.62
N ARG A 463 -6.40 21.89 -3.99
CA ARG A 463 -6.68 23.15 -4.69
C ARG A 463 -5.48 23.63 -5.52
N GLU A 464 -4.27 23.55 -4.97
CA GLU A 464 -3.05 23.93 -5.70
C GLU A 464 -2.76 22.95 -6.85
N ALA A 465 -2.91 21.63 -6.65
CA ALA A 465 -2.76 20.67 -7.74
C ALA A 465 -3.78 20.88 -8.89
N ILE A 466 -5.03 21.21 -8.57
CA ILE A 466 -6.05 21.57 -9.58
C ILE A 466 -5.71 22.90 -10.28
N SER A 467 -5.18 23.88 -9.54
CA SER A 467 -4.69 25.16 -10.08
C SER A 467 -3.57 24.92 -11.11
N LEU A 468 -2.53 24.18 -10.72
CA LEU A 468 -1.37 23.83 -11.56
C LEU A 468 -1.79 23.05 -12.82
N LEU A 469 -2.65 22.04 -12.68
CA LEU A 469 -3.15 21.25 -13.83
C LEU A 469 -4.11 22.03 -14.74
N SER A 470 -4.82 23.03 -14.21
CA SER A 470 -5.63 23.94 -15.03
C SER A 470 -4.74 24.95 -15.77
N GLY A 471 -3.74 25.52 -15.09
CA GLY A 471 -2.72 26.40 -15.68
C GLY A 471 -1.89 25.70 -16.76
N TRP A 472 -1.57 24.42 -16.58
CA TRP A 472 -0.89 23.60 -17.59
C TRP A 472 -1.64 23.56 -18.92
N SER A 473 -2.97 23.39 -18.93
CA SER A 473 -3.75 23.43 -20.18
C SER A 473 -3.61 24.76 -20.92
N VAL A 474 -3.53 25.88 -20.19
CA VAL A 474 -3.32 27.22 -20.78
C VAL A 474 -1.90 27.37 -21.31
N MET A 475 -0.89 27.04 -20.49
CA MET A 475 0.53 27.14 -20.86
C MET A 475 0.89 26.24 -22.05
N ASN A 476 0.48 24.97 -22.02
CA ASN A 476 0.72 24.00 -23.09
C ASN A 476 0.11 24.47 -24.42
N LYS A 477 -1.08 25.09 -24.39
CA LYS A 477 -1.70 25.71 -25.57
C LYS A 477 -0.87 26.88 -26.10
N VAL A 478 -0.48 27.83 -25.24
CA VAL A 478 0.32 29.01 -25.64
C VAL A 478 1.69 28.59 -26.18
N PHE A 479 2.42 27.73 -25.49
CA PHE A 479 3.77 27.33 -25.89
C PHE A 479 3.78 26.48 -27.17
N LYS A 480 2.81 25.56 -27.36
CA LYS A 480 2.66 24.83 -28.64
C LYS A 480 2.36 25.74 -29.83
N THR A 481 1.61 26.83 -29.63
CA THR A 481 1.45 27.84 -30.68
C THR A 481 2.77 28.56 -30.97
N SER A 482 3.52 28.97 -29.94
CA SER A 482 4.80 29.69 -30.14
C SER A 482 5.86 28.89 -30.89
N SER A 483 5.92 27.56 -30.71
CA SER A 483 6.88 26.68 -31.38
C SER A 483 6.62 26.48 -32.89
N ILE A 484 5.51 27.00 -33.42
CA ILE A 484 5.18 26.91 -34.86
C ILE A 484 5.72 28.14 -35.63
N GLU A 485 5.94 29.27 -34.96
CA GLU A 485 6.39 30.51 -35.62
C GLU A 485 7.92 30.56 -35.87
N THR A 486 8.69 29.65 -35.26
CA THR A 486 10.15 29.56 -35.40
C THR A 486 10.63 28.61 -36.51
N SER A 487 9.76 28.15 -37.40
CA SER A 487 10.10 27.27 -38.53
C SER A 487 9.57 27.79 -39.87
N ASN A 488 10.23 28.82 -40.40
CA ASN A 488 10.17 29.30 -41.79
C ASN A 488 11.56 29.78 -42.23
#